data_AF-A0A962NAJ6-F1
#
_entry.id   AF-A0A962NAJ6-F1
#
_cell.length_a   1.000
_cell.length_b   1.000
_cell.length_c   1.000
_cell.angle_alpha   90.00
_cell.angle_beta   90.00
_cell.angle_gamma   90.00
#
_symmetry.space_group_name_H-M   'P 1'
#
loop_
_entity.id
_entity.type
_entity.pdbx_description
1 polymer ?
#
loop_
_entity_poly.entity_id
_entity_poly.type
_entity_poly.pdbx_seq_one_letter_code
_entity_poly.pdbx_strand_id
1 'polypeptide(L)'
;DLYVLGEPPGEGMYRVLPASAQRLAGAAGVLGRSARSRVLLHTGWRQPSRYSRRIRLQNETRMEGPAPARGLLSGSSPELEGWIELEAGRGLRVQLDLLLGRQAGEQVETFRLNQTRVLGTGELHYFDHPAFGVIVRVDSLDPAS
;
A
#
# COMPACT_ATOMS: atom_id res chain seq x y z
N ASP A 1 7.37 0.27 10.19
CA ASP A 1 8.00 -1.05 9.91
C ASP A 1 7.05 -2.04 9.25
N LEU A 2 7.46 -2.62 8.12
CA LEU A 2 6.69 -3.61 7.36
C LEU A 2 7.10 -5.02 7.85
N TYR A 3 6.21 -5.75 8.52
CA TYR A 3 6.48 -7.12 8.95
C TYR A 3 6.14 -8.11 7.82
N VAL A 4 7.09 -8.97 7.48
CA VAL A 4 6.91 -10.11 6.57
C VAL A 4 6.92 -11.38 7.44
N LEU A 5 5.76 -12.00 7.63
CA LEU A 5 5.69 -13.31 8.29
C LEU A 5 6.00 -14.43 7.28
N GLY A 6 6.97 -15.28 7.62
CA GLY A 6 7.34 -16.50 6.89
C GLY A 6 8.55 -16.32 5.97
N GLU A 7 9.71 -16.84 6.39
CA GLU A 7 10.95 -16.83 5.61
C GLU A 7 11.21 -18.19 4.92
N PRO A 8 10.99 -18.28 3.59
CA PRO A 8 11.65 -19.23 2.72
C PRO A 8 12.94 -18.61 2.12
N PRO A 9 13.88 -19.43 1.57
CA PRO A 9 15.18 -18.95 1.14
C PRO A 9 15.05 -17.93 0.00
N GLY A 10 15.41 -16.66 0.27
CA GLY A 10 15.29 -15.59 -0.73
C GLY A 10 15.21 -14.16 -0.20
N GLU A 11 15.47 -13.90 1.09
CA GLU A 11 15.35 -12.56 1.71
C GLU A 11 16.09 -11.41 0.99
N GLY A 12 17.08 -11.70 0.14
CA GLY A 12 17.73 -10.69 -0.71
C GLY A 12 16.87 -10.13 -1.86
N MET A 13 15.68 -10.67 -2.10
CA MET A 13 14.93 -10.43 -3.34
C MET A 13 13.87 -9.33 -3.23
N TYR A 14 13.15 -9.24 -2.12
CA TYR A 14 12.15 -8.20 -1.88
C TYR A 14 12.75 -7.14 -0.95
N ARG A 15 13.02 -5.94 -1.48
CA ARG A 15 13.69 -4.87 -0.73
C ARG A 15 12.84 -3.61 -0.73
N VAL A 16 12.36 -3.22 0.44
CA VAL A 16 11.72 -1.91 0.64
C VAL A 16 12.74 -0.81 0.33
N LEU A 17 12.29 0.21 -0.39
CA LEU A 17 13.10 1.37 -0.72
C LEU A 17 13.10 2.36 0.44
N PRO A 18 14.26 2.90 0.86
CA PRO A 18 14.29 4.05 1.76
C PRO A 18 13.58 5.23 1.10
N ALA A 19 13.05 6.15 1.90
CA ALA A 19 12.28 7.29 1.41
C ALA A 19 13.00 8.10 0.31
N SER A 20 14.33 8.24 0.41
CA SER A 20 15.16 8.92 -0.59
C SER A 20 15.22 8.22 -1.96
N ALA A 21 14.97 6.91 -2.01
CA ALA A 21 14.96 6.11 -3.23
C ALA A 21 13.54 5.87 -3.78
N GLN A 22 12.50 6.28 -3.05
CA GLN A 22 11.13 6.15 -3.51
C GLN A 22 10.83 7.16 -4.63
N ARG A 23 10.12 6.70 -5.65
CA ARG A 23 9.62 7.57 -6.73
C ARG A 23 8.30 8.23 -6.31
N LEU A 24 7.80 9.15 -7.13
CA LEU A 24 6.53 9.87 -6.92
C LEU A 24 6.53 10.87 -5.74
N ALA A 25 7.69 11.27 -5.22
CA ALA A 25 7.78 12.31 -4.18
C ALA A 25 7.13 13.63 -4.61
N GLY A 26 7.21 14.01 -5.88
CA GLY A 26 6.51 15.19 -6.42
C GLY A 26 4.98 15.07 -6.34
N ALA A 27 4.42 13.92 -6.72
CA ALA A 27 2.99 13.66 -6.61
C ALA A 27 2.52 13.63 -5.15
N ALA A 28 3.27 12.95 -4.27
CA ALA A 28 3.01 12.97 -2.83
C ALA A 28 3.06 14.39 -2.26
N GLY A 29 4.02 15.20 -2.68
CA GLY A 29 4.14 16.60 -2.26
C GLY A 29 2.98 17.48 -2.72
N VAL A 30 2.47 17.30 -3.95
CA VAL A 30 1.27 18.00 -4.43
C VAL A 30 0.04 17.60 -3.61
N LEU A 31 -0.16 16.30 -3.38
CA LEU A 31 -1.27 15.79 -2.56
C LEU A 31 -1.19 16.27 -1.11
N GLY A 32 0.00 16.32 -0.52
CA GLY A 32 0.21 16.78 0.86
C GLY A 32 -0.01 18.29 1.06
N ARG A 33 0.12 19.10 -0.01
CA ARG A 33 -0.15 20.55 0.04
C ARG A 33 -1.61 20.92 -0.22
N SER A 34 -2.42 19.98 -0.73
CA SER A 34 -3.83 20.22 -1.02
C SER A 34 -4.67 20.08 0.25
N ALA A 35 -5.53 21.06 0.53
CA ALA A 35 -6.49 20.99 1.64
C ALA A 35 -7.54 19.86 1.50
N ARG A 36 -7.64 19.25 0.31
CA ARG A 36 -8.65 18.22 -0.02
C ARG A 36 -8.12 16.79 0.08
N SER A 37 -6.83 16.60 0.32
CA SER A 37 -6.19 15.28 0.31
C SER A 37 -5.14 15.16 1.41
N ARG A 38 -4.90 13.92 1.82
CA ARG A 38 -3.78 13.56 2.69
C ARG A 38 -3.11 12.31 2.14
N VAL A 39 -1.77 12.27 2.18
CA VAL A 39 -1.01 11.06 1.86
C VAL A 39 -1.13 10.09 3.04
N LEU A 40 -1.81 8.96 2.83
CA LEU A 40 -1.99 7.92 3.84
C LEU A 40 -0.75 7.03 3.99
N LEU A 41 -0.11 6.71 2.86
CA LEU A 41 1.10 5.91 2.77
C LEU A 41 1.84 6.28 1.47
N HIS A 42 3.15 6.52 1.57
CA HIS A 42 4.05 6.60 0.42
C HIS A 42 5.17 5.60 0.64
N THR A 43 5.25 4.60 -0.25
CA THR A 43 6.21 3.52 -0.14
C THR A 43 6.62 3.01 -1.52
N GLY A 44 7.69 2.22 -1.56
CA GLY A 44 8.14 1.51 -2.74
C GLY A 44 9.03 0.32 -2.34
N TRP A 45 9.09 -0.68 -3.21
CA TRP A 45 9.97 -1.83 -3.02
C TRP A 45 10.53 -2.28 -4.38
N ARG A 46 11.55 -3.14 -4.32
CA ARG A 46 12.06 -3.90 -5.46
C ARG A 46 11.72 -5.37 -5.24
N GLN A 47 11.36 -6.07 -6.31
CA GLN A 47 11.18 -7.53 -6.31
C GLN A 47 11.70 -8.12 -7.62
N PRO A 48 12.06 -9.41 -7.67
CA PRO A 48 12.38 -10.08 -8.92
C PRO A 48 11.09 -10.26 -9.73
N SER A 49 11.16 -10.04 -11.04
CA SER A 49 10.02 -10.20 -11.93
C SER A 49 9.43 -11.62 -11.94
N ARG A 50 10.26 -12.64 -11.73
CA ARG A 50 9.85 -14.05 -11.73
C ARG A 50 9.03 -14.50 -10.52
N TYR A 51 8.92 -13.66 -9.49
CA TYR A 51 8.17 -14.00 -8.28
C TYR A 51 7.07 -12.96 -8.05
N SER A 52 5.94 -13.45 -7.56
CA SER A 52 4.84 -12.65 -7.04
C SER A 52 4.54 -13.11 -5.62
N ARG A 53 4.23 -12.16 -4.74
CA ARG A 53 3.66 -12.42 -3.43
C ARG A 53 2.80 -11.24 -3.01
N ARG A 54 1.91 -11.51 -2.04
CA ARG A 54 1.24 -10.45 -1.30
C ARG A 54 2.25 -9.72 -0.42
N ILE A 55 2.26 -8.40 -0.56
CA ILE A 55 3.00 -7.47 0.26
C ILE A 55 1.98 -6.70 1.08
N ARG A 56 2.15 -6.75 2.40
CA ARG A 56 1.32 -6.03 3.35
C ARG A 56 1.55 -4.53 3.18
N LEU A 57 0.49 -3.76 3.01
CA LEU A 57 0.54 -2.31 3.10
C LEU A 57 -0.21 -1.87 4.36
N GLN A 58 0.42 -1.04 5.18
CA GLN A 58 -0.23 -0.41 6.33
C GLN A 58 0.42 0.94 6.64
N ASN A 59 -0.35 1.89 7.16
CA ASN A 59 0.20 3.12 7.70
C ASN A 59 0.43 3.04 9.22
N GLU A 60 1.06 4.08 9.77
CA GLU A 60 1.39 4.14 11.20
C GLU A 60 0.26 4.71 12.04
N THR A 61 -0.64 5.51 11.42
CA THR A 61 -1.81 6.05 12.09
C THR A 61 -2.71 4.91 12.58
N ARG A 62 -2.99 4.91 13.88
CA ARG A 62 -3.88 3.94 14.52
C ARG A 62 -5.24 4.56 14.76
N MET A 63 -6.27 3.75 14.58
CA MET A 63 -7.65 4.04 14.95
C MET A 63 -8.00 3.23 16.17
N GLU A 64 -8.78 3.83 17.05
CA GLU A 64 -9.42 3.07 18.12
C GLU A 64 -10.59 2.30 17.51
N GLY A 65 -10.58 0.98 17.67
CA GLY A 65 -11.75 0.17 17.41
C GLY A 65 -12.84 0.43 18.45
N PRO A 66 -14.10 0.06 18.17
CA PRO A 66 -15.12 0.07 19.20
C PRO A 66 -14.63 -0.76 20.39
N ALA A 67 -14.71 -0.20 21.60
CA ALA A 67 -14.35 -0.92 22.82
C ALA A 67 -15.11 -2.25 22.84
N PRO A 68 -14.43 -3.41 23.02
CA PRO A 68 -15.14 -4.66 23.07
C PRO A 68 -16.11 -4.61 24.26
N ALA A 69 -17.34 -5.09 24.05
CA ALA A 69 -18.26 -5.33 25.14
C ALA A 69 -17.59 -6.36 26.09
N ARG A 70 -17.09 -5.87 27.24
CA ARG A 70 -16.23 -6.53 28.25
C ARG A 70 -14.73 -6.38 28.03
N GLY A 71 -14.17 -5.27 28.53
CA GLY A 71 -12.96 -5.21 29.37
C GLY A 71 -11.64 -5.77 28.83
N LEU A 72 -11.57 -6.19 27.58
CA LEU A 72 -10.34 -6.62 26.92
C LEU A 72 -9.84 -5.47 26.03
N LEU A 73 -8.53 -5.44 25.83
CA LEU A 73 -7.74 -4.38 25.21
C LEU A 73 -8.50 -3.59 24.13
N SER A 74 -8.45 -2.25 24.20
CA SER A 74 -8.89 -1.39 23.09
C SER A 74 -8.10 -1.79 21.84
N GLY A 75 -8.78 -2.42 20.89
CA GLY A 75 -8.14 -2.93 19.68
C GLY A 75 -7.79 -1.75 18.79
N SER A 76 -6.52 -1.32 18.80
CA SER A 76 -6.07 -0.30 17.86
C SER A 76 -5.76 -0.95 16.50
N SER A 77 -6.42 -0.49 15.44
CA SER A 77 -6.21 -0.96 14.07
C SER A 77 -5.42 0.08 13.27
N PRO A 78 -4.60 -0.29 12.26
CA PRO A 78 -4.11 0.70 11.30
C PRO A 78 -5.26 1.41 10.60
N GLU A 79 -5.12 2.70 10.33
CA GLU A 79 -6.09 3.47 9.55
C GLU A 79 -6.19 2.93 8.12
N LEU A 80 -5.05 2.72 7.46
CA LEU A 80 -4.96 2.07 6.16
C LEU A 80 -4.28 0.73 6.33
N GLU A 81 -4.89 -0.32 5.81
CA GLU A 81 -4.32 -1.65 5.78
C GLU A 81 -4.76 -2.45 4.57
N GLY A 82 -3.91 -3.33 4.05
CA GLY A 82 -4.32 -4.31 3.06
C GLY A 82 -3.15 -5.03 2.45
N TRP A 83 -3.30 -5.50 1.23
CA TRP A 83 -2.20 -6.07 0.47
C TRP A 83 -2.17 -5.54 -0.96
N ILE A 84 -0.96 -5.55 -1.50
CA ILE A 84 -0.69 -5.39 -2.92
C ILE A 84 0.01 -6.65 -3.41
N GLU A 85 -0.30 -7.06 -4.64
CA GLU A 85 0.42 -8.13 -5.32
C GLU A 85 0.77 -7.67 -6.74
N LEU A 86 2.02 -7.89 -7.13
CA LEU A 86 2.56 -7.53 -8.44
C LEU A 86 3.09 -8.80 -9.11
N GLU A 87 2.53 -9.12 -10.27
CA GLU A 87 2.95 -10.26 -11.09
C GLU A 87 3.43 -9.73 -12.45
N ALA A 88 4.70 -9.99 -12.78
CA ALA A 88 5.26 -9.71 -14.08
C ALA A 88 5.18 -10.98 -14.96
N GLY A 89 4.25 -10.98 -15.90
CA GLY A 89 4.06 -12.06 -16.88
C GLY A 89 4.08 -11.52 -18.31
N ARG A 90 3.01 -11.75 -19.08
CA ARG A 90 2.80 -11.10 -20.39
C ARG A 90 2.53 -9.58 -20.28
N GLY A 91 2.25 -9.11 -19.06
CA GLY A 91 2.09 -7.71 -18.68
C GLY A 91 2.28 -7.58 -17.17
N LEU A 92 2.17 -6.36 -16.64
CA LEU A 92 2.30 -6.10 -15.20
C LEU A 92 0.93 -6.14 -14.54
N ARG A 93 0.54 -7.28 -13.97
CA ARG A 93 -0.71 -7.38 -13.22
C ARG A 93 -0.49 -6.85 -11.81
N VAL A 94 -1.25 -5.83 -11.44
CA VAL A 94 -1.33 -5.31 -10.08
C VAL A 94 -2.70 -5.64 -9.51
N GLN A 95 -2.69 -6.28 -8.35
CA GLN A 95 -3.89 -6.54 -7.55
C GLN A 95 -3.78 -5.79 -6.23
N LEU A 96 -4.84 -5.06 -5.89
CA LEU A 96 -4.97 -4.30 -4.66
C LEU A 96 -6.21 -4.78 -3.90
N ASP A 97 -6.04 -4.93 -2.59
CA ASP A 97 -7.13 -5.09 -1.65
C ASP A 97 -6.79 -4.33 -0.37
N LEU A 98 -7.27 -3.10 -0.31
CA LEU A 98 -6.99 -2.15 0.76
C LEU A 98 -8.27 -1.78 1.48
N LEU A 99 -8.17 -1.68 2.79
CA LEU A 99 -9.19 -1.22 3.72
C LEU A 99 -8.68 0.08 4.35
N LEU A 100 -9.46 1.14 4.20
CA LEU A 100 -9.30 2.38 4.94
C LEU A 100 -10.39 2.44 5.99
N GLY A 101 -10.03 2.47 7.26
CA GLY A 101 -10.94 2.91 8.30
C GLY A 101 -10.83 4.41 8.52
N ARG A 102 -11.91 5.02 9.00
CA ARG A 102 -11.96 6.41 9.42
C ARG A 102 -12.79 6.53 10.68
N GLN A 103 -12.27 7.25 11.67
CA GLN A 103 -13.02 7.57 12.89
C GLN A 103 -14.16 8.55 12.57
N ALA A 104 -15.38 8.20 12.96
CA ALA A 104 -16.60 8.99 12.83
C ALA A 104 -17.32 9.00 14.19
N GLY A 105 -16.88 9.88 15.08
CA GLY A 105 -17.31 9.86 16.48
C GLY A 105 -16.82 8.59 17.18
N GLU A 106 -17.74 7.84 17.79
CA GLU A 106 -17.44 6.55 18.45
C GLU A 106 -17.42 5.36 17.48
N GLN A 107 -17.71 5.59 16.19
CA GLN A 107 -17.78 4.53 15.18
C GLN A 107 -16.58 4.59 14.23
N VAL A 108 -16.26 3.44 13.64
CA VAL A 108 -15.26 3.34 12.57
C VAL A 108 -15.98 3.03 11.27
N GLU A 109 -15.97 3.99 10.35
CA GLU A 109 -16.41 3.75 8.98
C GLU A 109 -15.28 3.07 8.21
N THR A 110 -15.62 2.11 7.36
CA THR A 110 -14.63 1.35 6.57
C THR A 110 -14.92 1.45 5.08
N PHE A 111 -13.85 1.60 4.29
CA PHE A 111 -13.88 1.78 2.85
C PHE A 111 -12.90 0.79 2.21
N ARG A 112 -13.37 -0.01 1.26
CA ARG A 112 -12.55 -1.06 0.62
C ARG A 112 -12.28 -0.75 -0.84
N LEU A 113 -11.01 -0.75 -1.22
CA LEU A 113 -10.57 -0.72 -2.61
C LEU A 113 -10.08 -2.13 -2.98
N ASN A 114 -10.84 -2.82 -3.82
CA ASN A 114 -10.47 -4.12 -4.37
C ASN A 114 -10.44 -4.02 -5.90
N GLN A 115 -9.25 -3.99 -6.48
CA GLN A 115 -9.08 -3.77 -7.92
C GLN A 115 -7.91 -4.58 -8.48
N THR A 116 -8.09 -5.13 -9.67
CA THR A 116 -7.05 -5.82 -10.45
C THR A 116 -6.91 -5.14 -11.81
N ARG A 117 -5.69 -4.78 -12.21
CA ARG A 117 -5.42 -4.17 -13.53
C ARG A 117 -4.09 -4.65 -14.09
N VAL A 118 -4.01 -4.69 -15.43
CA VAL A 118 -2.73 -4.85 -16.14
C VAL A 118 -2.22 -3.46 -16.51
N LEU A 119 -1.01 -3.13 -16.09
CA LEU A 119 -0.41 -1.81 -16.23
C LEU A 119 0.67 -1.81 -17.31
N GLY A 120 0.90 -0.65 -17.92
CA GLY A 120 2.10 -0.36 -18.71
C GLY A 120 3.29 -0.07 -17.79
N THR A 121 4.48 -0.56 -18.16
CA THR A 121 5.73 -0.28 -17.44
C THR A 121 6.11 1.19 -17.58
N GLY A 122 6.53 1.83 -16.49
CA GLY A 122 7.01 3.22 -16.45
C GLY A 122 5.90 4.27 -16.46
N GLU A 123 4.65 3.86 -16.65
CA GLU A 123 3.49 4.74 -16.65
C GLU A 123 2.89 4.94 -15.26
N LEU A 124 2.19 6.06 -15.08
CA LEU A 124 1.46 6.37 -13.87
C LEU A 124 0.02 5.85 -13.98
N HIS A 125 -0.40 5.04 -13.00
CA HIS A 125 -1.72 4.43 -12.98
C HIS A 125 -2.48 4.80 -11.70
N TYR A 126 -3.77 5.09 -11.84
CA TYR A 126 -4.66 5.51 -10.76
C TYR A 126 -5.68 4.41 -10.47
N PHE A 127 -5.82 4.05 -9.19
CA PHE A 127 -6.87 3.19 -8.67
C PHE A 127 -7.75 4.04 -7.77
N ASP A 128 -8.90 4.46 -8.28
CA ASP A 128 -9.77 5.40 -7.59
C ASP A 128 -10.86 4.67 -6.81
N HIS A 129 -11.13 5.18 -5.60
CA HIS A 129 -12.29 4.88 -4.79
C HIS A 129 -12.84 6.22 -4.22
N PRO A 130 -14.16 6.40 -4.03
CA PRO A 130 -14.71 7.68 -3.58
C PRO A 130 -14.11 8.23 -2.28
N ALA A 131 -13.71 7.35 -1.37
CA ALA A 131 -13.10 7.72 -0.09
C ALA A 131 -11.56 7.90 -0.15
N PHE A 132 -10.85 7.22 -1.05
CA PHE A 132 -9.39 7.28 -1.18
C PHE A 132 -8.93 6.73 -2.54
N GLY A 133 -7.71 7.02 -2.96
CA GLY A 133 -7.14 6.46 -4.19
C GLY A 133 -5.71 5.98 -4.01
N VAL A 134 -5.24 5.17 -4.95
CA VAL A 134 -3.85 4.70 -5.01
C VAL A 134 -3.23 5.12 -6.34
N ILE A 135 -2.03 5.67 -6.28
CA ILE A 135 -1.21 5.97 -7.45
C ILE A 135 -0.07 4.95 -7.48
N VAL A 136 0.05 4.23 -8.60
CA VAL A 136 1.07 3.20 -8.79
C VAL A 136 1.89 3.52 -10.04
N ARG A 137 3.20 3.31 -9.93
CA ARG A 137 4.11 3.22 -11.07
C ARG A 137 5.05 2.05 -10.85
N VAL A 138 5.25 1.24 -11.88
CA VAL A 138 6.15 0.08 -11.85
C VAL A 138 7.18 0.26 -12.95
N ASP A 139 8.45 0.27 -12.60
CA ASP A 139 9.56 0.38 -13.54
C ASP A 139 10.34 -0.93 -13.57
N SER A 140 10.73 -1.37 -14.76
CA SER A 140 11.72 -2.46 -14.89
C SER A 140 13.09 -1.94 -14.46
N LEU A 141 13.81 -2.72 -13.68
CA LEU A 141 15.21 -2.45 -13.35
C LEU A 141 16.06 -3.38 -14.20
N ASP A 142 16.94 -2.80 -15.00
CA ASP A 142 17.93 -3.58 -15.72
C ASP A 142 18.90 -4.20 -14.69
N PRO A 143 19.11 -5.53 -14.68
CA PRO A 143 20.06 -6.16 -13.78
C PRO A 143 21.51 -5.66 -13.94
N ALA A 144 21.84 -4.92 -15.01
CA ALA A 144 23.17 -4.37 -15.26
C ALA A 144 23.46 -2.99 -14.63
N SER A 145 22.54 -2.43 -13.81
CA SER A 145 22.70 -1.11 -13.17
C SER A 145 23.09 -1.16 -11.69
#